data_AF-A0A847GIY2-F1
#
_entry.id   AF-A0A847GIY2-F1
#
_cell.length_a   1.000
_cell.length_b   1.000
_cell.length_c   1.000
_cell.angle_alpha   90.00
_cell.angle_beta   90.00
_cell.angle_gamma   90.00
#
_symmetry.space_group_name_H-M   'P 1'
#
loop_
_entity.id
_entity.type
_entity.pdbx_description
1 polymer ?
#
loop_
_entity_poly.entity_id
_entity_poly.type
_entity_poly.pdbx_seq_one_letter_code
_entity_poly.pdbx_strand_id
1 'polypeptide(L)'
;MPDIAKVMKEEMQRLARKELKTALATLQKDLAALKKDAARQRRRIAALEKENRRLLRGMGPDRAAKSKPGSDEGKAVDRTRVTAKMIRALRARLGLSQTEFAKLAGVNGQSVYMWEHKEGRLTFRGGTKARVVALRKLTKKEARQKLDALAGE
;
A
#
# COMPACT_ATOMS: atom_id res chain seq x y z
N MET A 1 -25.34 27.02 56.78
CA MET A 1 -23.93 26.69 56.49
C MET A 1 -23.90 25.93 55.16
N PRO A 2 -22.94 26.22 54.26
CA PRO A 2 -22.85 25.47 53.00
C PRO A 2 -22.62 23.98 53.29
N ASP A 3 -23.28 23.12 52.52
CA ASP A 3 -23.11 21.67 52.60
C ASP A 3 -21.67 21.30 52.17
N ILE A 4 -20.83 20.95 53.15
CA ILE A 4 -19.40 20.67 52.97
C ILE A 4 -19.19 19.51 51.99
N ALA A 5 -20.08 18.50 52.00
CA ALA A 5 -20.00 17.38 51.09
C ALA A 5 -20.23 17.81 49.63
N LYS A 6 -21.12 18.79 49.43
CA LYS A 6 -21.38 19.38 48.11
C LYS A 6 -20.18 20.17 47.61
N VAL A 7 -19.61 21.06 48.44
CA VAL A 7 -18.42 21.85 48.08
C VAL A 7 -17.23 20.96 47.74
N MET A 8 -17.01 19.88 48.51
CA MET A 8 -15.90 18.97 48.27
C MET A 8 -16.07 18.16 46.97
N LYS A 9 -17.30 17.73 46.64
CA LYS A 9 -17.61 17.08 45.36
C LYS A 9 -17.39 18.01 44.17
N GLU A 10 -17.83 19.26 44.28
CA GLU A 10 -17.60 20.29 43.25
C GLU A 10 -16.10 20.51 43.01
N GLU A 11 -15.31 20.54 44.08
CA GLU A 11 -13.87 20.75 43.98
C GLU A 11 -13.13 19.54 43.41
N MET A 12 -13.51 18.31 43.78
CA MET A 12 -13.01 17.08 43.14
C MET A 12 -13.31 17.08 41.64
N GLN A 13 -14.52 17.46 41.24
CA GLN A 13 -14.89 17.55 39.82
C GLN A 13 -14.09 18.63 39.08
N ARG A 14 -13.86 19.79 39.71
CA ARG A 14 -13.07 20.88 39.15
C ARG A 14 -11.63 20.44 38.89
N LEU A 15 -11.00 19.78 39.87
CA LEU A 15 -9.64 19.24 39.75
C LEU A 15 -9.57 18.13 38.69
N ALA A 16 -10.50 17.18 38.70
CA ALA A 16 -10.54 16.11 37.69
C ALA A 16 -10.66 16.68 36.25
N ARG A 17 -11.53 17.70 36.05
CA ARG A 17 -11.64 18.38 34.75
C ARG A 17 -10.37 19.11 34.36
N LYS A 18 -9.68 19.73 35.32
CA LYS A 18 -8.41 20.43 35.08
C LYS A 18 -7.33 19.46 34.64
N GLU A 19 -7.16 18.35 35.35
CA GLU A 19 -6.18 17.30 35.04
C GLU A 19 -6.45 16.61 33.70
N LEU A 20 -7.71 16.31 33.39
CA LEU A 20 -8.08 15.76 32.08
C LEU A 20 -7.77 16.75 30.95
N LYS A 21 -8.01 18.04 31.16
CA LYS A 21 -7.71 19.07 30.16
C LYS A 21 -6.21 19.19 29.90
N THR A 22 -5.37 19.16 30.93
CA THR A 22 -3.91 19.20 30.79
C THR A 22 -3.39 17.93 30.13
N ALA A 23 -3.85 16.75 30.56
CA ALA A 23 -3.44 15.47 29.97
C ALA A 23 -3.82 15.35 28.48
N LEU A 24 -4.99 15.87 28.08
CA LEU A 24 -5.48 15.77 26.71
C LEU A 24 -5.04 16.93 25.80
N ALA A 25 -4.46 18.01 26.35
CA ALA A 25 -4.13 19.21 25.57
C ALA A 25 -3.19 18.92 24.40
N THR A 26 -2.15 18.12 24.61
CA THR A 26 -1.18 17.73 23.56
C THR A 26 -1.87 16.87 22.51
N LEU A 27 -2.65 15.86 22.93
CA LEU A 27 -3.38 14.98 22.03
C LEU A 27 -4.38 15.75 21.15
N GLN A 28 -5.08 16.73 21.71
CA GLN A 28 -6.00 17.59 20.96
C GLN A 28 -5.28 18.43 19.90
N LYS A 29 -4.08 18.95 20.22
CA LYS A 29 -3.23 19.68 19.26
C LYS A 29 -2.77 18.77 18.13
N ASP A 30 -2.31 17.57 18.44
CA ASP A 30 -1.85 16.60 17.44
C ASP A 30 -3.00 16.17 16.53
N LEU A 31 -4.18 15.91 17.10
CA LEU A 31 -5.38 15.57 16.34
C LEU A 31 -5.81 16.71 15.40
N ALA A 32 -5.70 17.97 15.83
CA ALA A 32 -5.96 19.12 14.98
C ALA A 32 -4.94 19.24 13.84
N ALA A 33 -3.64 19.02 14.13
CA ALA A 33 -2.58 19.01 13.13
C ALA A 33 -2.77 17.90 12.10
N LEU A 34 -3.07 16.67 12.53
CA LEU A 34 -3.36 15.53 11.66
C LEU A 34 -4.57 15.77 10.77
N LYS A 35 -5.65 16.36 11.30
CA LYS A 35 -6.83 16.74 10.50
C LYS A 35 -6.47 17.76 9.42
N LYS A 36 -5.65 18.77 9.76
CA LYS A 36 -5.17 19.78 8.81
C LYS A 36 -4.30 19.15 7.72
N ASP A 37 -3.42 18.24 8.10
CA ASP A 37 -2.51 17.54 7.19
C ASP A 37 -3.28 16.60 6.25
N ALA A 38 -4.24 15.85 6.77
CA ALA A 38 -5.13 15.02 5.96
C ALA A 38 -5.93 15.86 4.94
N ALA A 39 -6.42 17.04 5.35
CA ALA A 39 -7.08 17.97 4.44
C ALA A 39 -6.13 18.50 3.36
N ARG A 40 -4.89 18.87 3.73
CA ARG A 40 -3.84 19.30 2.80
C ARG A 40 -3.50 18.20 1.78
N GLN A 41 -3.34 16.97 2.25
CA GLN A 41 -3.06 15.81 1.40
C GLN A 41 -4.20 15.52 0.44
N ARG A 42 -5.46 15.50 0.91
CA ARG A 42 -6.64 15.32 0.05
C ARG A 42 -6.71 16.37 -1.06
N ARG A 43 -6.45 17.64 -0.73
CA ARG A 43 -6.38 18.73 -1.72
C ARG A 43 -5.26 18.52 -2.74
N ARG A 44 -4.07 18.12 -2.28
CA ARG A 44 -2.92 17.84 -3.16
C ARG A 44 -3.19 16.65 -4.10
N ILE A 45 -3.79 15.58 -3.58
CA ILE A 45 -4.21 14.42 -4.38
C ILE A 45 -5.22 14.85 -5.44
N ALA A 46 -6.27 15.59 -5.06
CA ALA A 46 -7.27 16.08 -6.01
C ALA A 46 -6.66 16.98 -7.10
N ALA A 47 -5.69 17.83 -6.75
CA ALA A 47 -4.97 18.66 -7.71
C ALA A 47 -4.12 17.82 -8.68
N LEU A 48 -3.35 16.85 -8.16
CA LEU A 48 -2.55 15.93 -8.97
C LEU A 48 -3.41 15.06 -9.87
N GLU A 49 -4.54 14.55 -9.39
CA GLU A 49 -5.48 13.80 -10.21
C GLU A 49 -6.06 14.65 -11.34
N LYS A 50 -6.40 15.92 -11.07
CA LYS A 50 -6.88 16.86 -12.10
C LYS A 50 -5.81 17.12 -13.15
N GLU A 51 -4.57 17.35 -12.73
CA GLU A 51 -3.44 17.54 -13.64
C GLU A 51 -3.17 16.30 -14.47
N ASN A 52 -3.17 15.11 -13.86
CA ASN A 52 -3.00 13.85 -14.55
C ASN A 52 -4.12 13.65 -15.59
N ARG A 53 -5.38 13.93 -15.25
CA ARG A 53 -6.48 13.92 -16.24
C ARG A 53 -6.26 14.90 -17.39
N ARG A 54 -5.72 16.11 -17.13
CA ARG A 54 -5.37 17.08 -18.18
C ARG A 54 -4.28 16.54 -19.09
N LEU A 55 -3.20 16.02 -18.52
CA LEU A 55 -2.07 15.44 -19.27
C LEU A 55 -2.51 14.24 -20.11
N LEU A 56 -3.33 13.35 -19.55
CA LEU A 56 -3.87 12.19 -20.25
C LEU A 56 -4.80 12.57 -21.40
N ARG A 57 -5.59 13.64 -21.27
CA ARG A 57 -6.39 14.18 -22.38
C ARG A 57 -5.51 14.74 -23.51
N GLY A 58 -4.35 15.30 -23.18
CA GLY A 58 -3.38 15.80 -24.17
C GLY A 58 -2.56 14.71 -24.87
N MET A 59 -2.50 13.49 -24.31
CA MET A 59 -1.62 12.40 -24.80
C MET A 59 -2.29 11.42 -25.79
N GLY A 60 -3.49 11.73 -26.29
CA GLY A 60 -4.22 10.86 -27.22
C GLY A 60 -4.82 9.60 -26.58
N PRO A 61 -5.83 8.97 -27.23
CA PRO A 61 -6.63 7.89 -26.64
C PRO A 61 -5.82 6.63 -26.26
N ASP A 62 -4.68 6.38 -26.91
CA ASP A 62 -3.86 5.19 -26.68
C ASP A 62 -3.05 5.19 -25.37
N ARG A 63 -2.87 6.36 -24.73
CA ARG A 63 -2.19 6.46 -23.43
C ARG A 63 -3.13 6.67 -22.24
N ALA A 64 -4.33 7.20 -22.46
CA ALA A 64 -5.34 7.38 -21.41
C ALA A 64 -5.88 6.05 -20.84
N ALA A 65 -5.81 4.96 -21.61
CA ALA A 65 -6.17 3.61 -21.14
C ALA A 65 -5.09 2.96 -20.25
N LYS A 66 -3.85 3.44 -20.25
CA LYS A 66 -2.72 2.83 -19.51
C LYS A 66 -2.50 3.41 -18.11
N SER A 67 -3.28 4.40 -17.71
CA SER A 67 -2.98 5.28 -16.56
C SER A 67 -4.08 5.39 -15.52
N LYS A 68 -5.06 4.47 -15.48
CA LYS A 68 -5.91 4.25 -14.30
C LYS A 68 -5.18 3.30 -13.34
N PRO A 69 -4.63 3.76 -12.21
CA PRO A 69 -4.10 2.86 -11.20
C PRO A 69 -5.28 2.37 -10.35
N GLY A 70 -5.50 1.05 -10.29
CA GLY A 70 -6.19 0.44 -9.15
C GLY A 70 -7.55 -0.23 -9.38
N SER A 71 -8.44 0.22 -10.27
CA SER A 71 -9.81 -0.36 -10.33
C SER A 71 -9.96 -1.58 -11.23
N ASP A 72 -9.24 -1.67 -12.35
CA ASP A 72 -9.25 -2.86 -13.21
C ASP A 72 -8.24 -3.93 -12.79
N GLU A 73 -7.17 -3.52 -12.10
CA GLU A 73 -6.06 -4.40 -11.77
C GLU A 73 -6.45 -5.44 -10.70
N GLY A 74 -7.26 -5.08 -9.70
CA GLY A 74 -7.76 -6.04 -8.71
C GLY A 74 -8.63 -7.14 -9.34
N LYS A 75 -9.57 -6.75 -10.22
CA LYS A 75 -10.45 -7.71 -10.93
C LYS A 75 -9.68 -8.56 -11.95
N ALA A 76 -8.67 -8.00 -12.61
CA ALA A 76 -7.79 -8.73 -13.52
C ALA A 76 -6.89 -9.71 -12.76
N VAL A 77 -6.35 -9.33 -11.60
CA VAL A 77 -5.53 -10.21 -10.74
C VAL A 77 -6.34 -11.42 -10.27
N ASP A 78 -7.61 -11.26 -9.90
CA ASP A 78 -8.45 -12.38 -9.48
C ASP A 78 -8.75 -13.36 -10.61
N ARG A 79 -9.02 -12.87 -11.82
CA ARG A 79 -9.23 -13.73 -13.01
C ARG A 79 -7.94 -14.32 -13.58
N THR A 80 -6.77 -13.76 -13.25
CA THR A 80 -5.51 -14.25 -13.79
C THR A 80 -5.16 -15.62 -13.20
N ARG A 81 -5.17 -16.63 -14.06
CA ARG A 81 -4.70 -17.98 -13.71
C ARG A 81 -3.18 -17.98 -13.69
N VAL A 82 -2.61 -18.26 -12.52
CA VAL A 82 -1.17 -18.40 -12.33
C VAL A 82 -0.84 -19.89 -12.20
N THR A 83 0.09 -20.35 -13.02
CA THR A 83 0.54 -21.76 -13.09
C THR A 83 2.05 -21.84 -12.96
N ALA A 84 2.59 -23.01 -12.62
CA ALA A 84 4.03 -23.24 -12.56
C ALA A 84 4.75 -22.89 -13.87
N LYS A 85 4.17 -23.28 -15.01
CA LYS A 85 4.70 -22.94 -16.34
C LYS A 85 4.78 -21.43 -16.55
N MET A 86 3.77 -20.68 -16.10
CA MET A 86 3.77 -19.21 -16.20
C MET A 86 4.90 -18.60 -15.37
N ILE A 87 5.12 -19.08 -14.15
CA ILE A 87 6.17 -18.55 -13.27
C ILE A 87 7.56 -18.84 -13.84
N ARG A 88 7.80 -20.08 -14.30
CA ARG A 88 9.07 -20.43 -14.97
C ARG A 88 9.33 -19.56 -16.19
N ALA A 89 8.33 -19.38 -17.05
CA ALA A 89 8.45 -18.54 -18.23
C ALA A 89 8.69 -17.06 -17.87
N LEU A 90 7.99 -16.55 -16.85
CA LEU A 90 8.15 -15.17 -16.39
C LEU A 90 9.55 -14.93 -15.81
N ARG A 91 10.04 -15.84 -14.97
CA ARG A 91 11.38 -15.78 -14.40
C ARG A 91 12.47 -15.85 -15.48
N ALA A 92 12.32 -16.77 -16.43
CA ALA A 92 13.23 -16.90 -17.57
C ALA A 92 13.24 -15.63 -18.45
N ARG A 93 12.06 -15.07 -18.75
CA ARG A 93 11.93 -13.81 -19.52
C ARG A 93 12.61 -12.63 -18.84
N LEU A 94 12.51 -12.55 -17.51
CA LEU A 94 13.17 -11.51 -16.72
C LEU A 94 14.65 -11.83 -16.46
N GLY A 95 15.14 -13.02 -16.80
CA GLY A 95 16.52 -13.44 -16.59
C GLY A 95 16.92 -13.46 -15.11
N LEU A 96 16.01 -13.86 -14.23
CA LEU A 96 16.21 -13.85 -12.78
C LEU A 96 16.47 -15.26 -12.22
N SER A 97 17.26 -15.32 -11.16
CA SER A 97 17.35 -16.53 -10.32
C SER A 97 16.06 -16.73 -9.51
N GLN A 98 15.85 -17.92 -8.94
CA GLN A 98 14.68 -18.18 -8.08
C GLN A 98 14.68 -17.28 -6.84
N THR A 99 15.86 -16.99 -6.28
CA THR A 99 16.02 -16.13 -5.09
C THR A 99 15.77 -14.67 -5.42
N GLU A 100 16.26 -14.18 -6.57
CA GLU A 100 15.99 -12.83 -7.06
C GLU A 100 14.49 -12.64 -7.35
N PHE A 101 13.87 -13.60 -8.03
CA PHE A 101 12.43 -13.57 -8.28
C PHE A 101 11.62 -13.56 -6.96
N ALA A 102 12.07 -14.32 -5.96
CA ALA A 102 11.45 -14.36 -4.64
C ALA A 102 11.52 -13.00 -3.93
N LYS A 103 12.68 -12.34 -3.97
CA LYS A 103 12.86 -10.97 -3.43
C LYS A 103 11.86 -9.99 -4.04
N LEU A 104 11.73 -9.98 -5.37
CA LEU A 104 10.76 -9.10 -6.06
C LEU A 104 9.30 -9.45 -5.74
N ALA A 105 9.00 -10.72 -5.51
CA ALA A 105 7.67 -11.18 -5.13
C ALA A 105 7.36 -11.02 -3.62
N GLY A 106 8.36 -10.65 -2.80
CA GLY A 106 8.24 -10.52 -1.36
C GLY A 106 8.03 -11.85 -0.64
N VAL A 107 8.67 -12.92 -1.12
CA VAL A 107 8.61 -14.27 -0.55
C VAL A 107 10.02 -14.87 -0.43
N ASN A 108 10.14 -16.05 0.20
CA ASN A 108 11.41 -16.78 0.25
C ASN A 108 11.69 -17.56 -1.05
N GLY A 109 12.96 -17.88 -1.31
CA GLY A 109 13.39 -18.63 -2.49
C GLY A 109 12.73 -20.00 -2.61
N GLN A 110 12.54 -20.68 -1.48
CA GLN A 110 11.89 -22.00 -1.41
C GLN A 110 10.44 -21.97 -1.91
N SER A 111 9.70 -20.88 -1.66
CA SER A 111 8.33 -20.70 -2.16
C SER A 111 8.30 -20.70 -3.68
N VAL A 112 9.24 -19.99 -4.31
CA VAL A 112 9.35 -19.95 -5.77
C VAL A 112 9.70 -21.32 -6.33
N TYR A 113 10.64 -22.03 -5.70
CA TYR A 113 10.95 -23.41 -6.06
C TYR A 113 9.70 -24.31 -6.02
N MET A 114 8.94 -24.28 -4.91
CA MET A 114 7.70 -25.04 -4.75
C MET A 114 6.65 -24.68 -5.80
N TRP A 115 6.54 -23.39 -6.15
CA TRP A 115 5.62 -22.94 -7.19
C TRP A 115 6.00 -23.42 -8.59
N GLU A 116 7.30 -23.51 -8.90
CA GLU A 116 7.78 -23.96 -10.22
C GLU A 116 7.65 -25.47 -10.44
N HIS A 117 7.64 -26.25 -9.34
CA HIS A 117 7.53 -27.72 -9.34
C HIS A 117 6.10 -28.22 -9.13
N LYS A 118 5.20 -27.40 -8.57
CA LYS A 118 3.81 -27.79 -8.35
C LYS A 118 3.02 -27.82 -9.67
N GLU A 119 2.44 -28.96 -9.99
CA GLU A 119 1.57 -29.08 -11.15
C GLU A 119 0.20 -28.44 -10.92
N GLY A 120 -0.36 -27.81 -11.97
CA GLY A 120 -1.68 -27.20 -11.94
C GLY A 120 -1.73 -25.73 -11.50
N ARG A 121 -2.87 -25.34 -10.92
CA ARG A 121 -3.17 -23.95 -10.53
C ARG A 121 -2.53 -23.62 -9.19
N LEU A 122 -1.76 -22.54 -9.13
CA LEU A 122 -1.18 -22.06 -7.89
C LEU A 122 -2.18 -21.19 -7.12
N THR A 123 -2.33 -21.49 -5.84
CA THR A 123 -3.09 -20.69 -4.88
C THR A 123 -2.12 -19.89 -4.03
N PHE A 124 -2.32 -18.59 -3.97
CA PHE A 124 -1.49 -17.68 -3.19
C PHE A 124 -2.30 -17.14 -2.02
N ARG A 125 -1.64 -17.00 -0.86
CA ARG A 125 -2.23 -16.34 0.30
C ARG A 125 -2.06 -14.82 0.19
N GLY A 126 -3.11 -14.07 0.51
CA GLY A 126 -3.08 -12.61 0.59
C GLY A 126 -2.63 -11.92 -0.70
N GLY A 127 -1.86 -10.83 -0.56
CA GLY A 127 -1.42 -9.98 -1.68
C GLY A 127 -0.34 -10.57 -2.60
N THR A 128 0.14 -11.80 -2.36
CA THR A 128 1.22 -12.41 -3.14
C THR A 128 0.83 -12.63 -4.60
N LYS A 129 -0.43 -12.98 -4.87
CA LYS A 129 -0.94 -13.12 -6.25
C LYS A 129 -0.79 -11.79 -7.02
N ALA A 130 -1.18 -10.69 -6.39
CA ALA A 130 -1.09 -9.36 -6.99
C ALA A 130 0.37 -8.97 -7.29
N ARG A 131 1.29 -9.27 -6.36
CA ARG A 131 2.73 -9.05 -6.57
C ARG A 131 3.25 -9.83 -7.77
N VAL A 132 2.97 -11.14 -7.86
CA VAL A 132 3.40 -11.99 -8.99
C VAL A 132 2.79 -11.52 -10.32
N VAL A 133 1.53 -11.10 -10.32
CA VAL A 133 0.87 -10.55 -11.52
C VAL A 133 1.50 -9.21 -11.93
N ALA A 134 1.85 -8.34 -10.97
CA ALA A 134 2.52 -7.08 -11.26
C ALA A 134 3.90 -7.29 -11.93
N LEU A 135 4.64 -8.35 -11.55
CA LEU A 135 5.91 -8.72 -12.19
C LEU A 135 5.76 -9.04 -13.69
N ARG A 136 4.56 -9.39 -14.18
CA ARG A 136 4.33 -9.62 -15.61
C ARG A 136 4.52 -8.35 -16.45
N LYS A 137 4.24 -7.18 -15.87
CA LYS A 137 4.37 -5.90 -16.57
C LYS A 137 5.81 -5.40 -16.64
N LEU A 138 6.73 -5.99 -15.87
CA LEU A 138 8.12 -5.56 -15.84
C LEU A 138 8.89 -6.05 -17.06
N THR A 139 9.83 -5.21 -17.47
CA THR A 139 10.94 -5.54 -18.37
C THR A 139 12.15 -6.05 -17.57
N LYS A 140 13.10 -6.70 -18.26
CA LYS A 140 14.34 -7.19 -17.64
C LYS A 140 15.14 -6.06 -16.94
N LYS A 141 15.19 -4.87 -17.57
CA LYS A 141 15.89 -3.70 -17.03
C LYS A 141 15.24 -3.18 -15.74
N GLU A 142 13.91 -3.03 -15.74
CA GLU A 142 13.17 -2.57 -14.56
C GLU A 142 13.22 -3.59 -13.42
N ALA A 143 13.18 -4.89 -13.73
CA ALA A 143 13.31 -5.93 -12.73
C ALA A 143 14.68 -5.90 -12.02
N ARG A 144 15.76 -5.64 -12.78
CA ARG A 144 17.11 -5.50 -12.22
C ARG A 144 17.23 -4.24 -11.35
N GLN A 145 16.75 -3.10 -11.84
CA GLN A 145 16.73 -1.85 -11.07
C GLN A 145 15.97 -1.99 -9.75
N LYS A 146 14.83 -2.69 -9.74
CA LYS A 146 14.09 -2.96 -8.50
C LYS A 146 14.84 -3.88 -7.55
N LEU A 147 15.57 -4.86 -8.07
CA LEU A 147 16.42 -5.73 -7.25
C LEU A 147 17.57 -4.96 -6.62
N ASP A 148 18.20 -4.07 -7.38
CA ASP A 148 19.31 -3.25 -6.90
C ASP A 148 18.81 -2.26 -5.84
N ALA A 149 17.63 -1.65 -6.03
CA ALA A 149 17.00 -0.80 -5.03
C ALA A 149 16.66 -1.56 -3.73
N LEU A 150 16.22 -2.81 -3.84
CA LEU A 150 15.94 -3.69 -2.68
C LEU A 150 17.20 -4.25 -2.01
N ALA A 151 18.37 -4.14 -2.64
CA ALA A 151 19.65 -4.57 -2.09
C ALA A 151 20.46 -3.41 -1.47
N GLY A 152 20.07 -2.16 -1.76
CA GLY A 152 20.65 -0.94 -1.21
C GLY A 152 19.92 -0.36 0.01
N GLU A 153 18.85 -1.01 0.46
CA GLU A 153 18.24 -0.84 1.80
C GLU A 153 18.75 -1.94 2.73
#